data_AF-A0A257AB37-F1
#
_entry.id   AF-A0A257AB37-F1
#
_cell.length_a   1.000
_cell.length_b   1.000
_cell.length_c   1.000
_cell.angle_alpha   90.00
_cell.angle_beta   90.00
_cell.angle_gamma   90.00
#
_symmetry.space_group_name_H-M   'P 1'
#
loop_
_entity.id
_entity.type
_entity.pdbx_description
1 polymer ?
#
loop_
_entity_poly.entity_id
_entity_poly.type
_entity_poly.pdbx_seq_one_letter_code
_entity_poly.pdbx_strand_id
1 'polypeptide(L)'
;MKKAYILIASLIILAPIFAWAADLVGYSEPLENAAEEAGASEHGGAYHGIFPDYTLPGINPYLSAMIAGIIGCLIIMGVATILKKFKHG
;
A
#
# COMPACT_ATOMS: atom_id res chain seq x y z
N MET A 1 11.13 19.01 -6.31
CA MET A 1 11.69 17.64 -6.45
C MET A 1 12.17 17.07 -5.13
N LYS A 2 13.26 17.57 -4.51
CA LYS A 2 13.79 17.00 -3.24
C LYS A 2 12.74 16.88 -2.12
N LYS A 3 11.95 17.93 -1.90
CA LYS A 3 10.86 17.92 -0.90
C LYS A 3 9.82 16.83 -1.14
N ALA A 4 9.47 16.56 -2.40
CA ALA A 4 8.50 15.53 -2.76
C ALA A 4 9.04 14.12 -2.48
N TYR A 5 10.32 13.86 -2.79
CA TYR A 5 10.94 12.57 -2.47
C TYR A 5 11.08 12.33 -0.97
N ILE A 6 11.41 13.38 -0.21
CA ILE A 6 11.43 13.31 1.26
C ILE A 6 10.02 12.98 1.77
N LEU A 7 9.00 13.67 1.28
CA LEU A 7 7.62 13.39 1.67
C LEU A 7 7.21 11.94 1.35
N ILE A 8 7.49 11.46 0.14
CA ILE A 8 7.18 10.06 -0.25
C ILE A 8 7.91 9.07 0.66
N ALA A 9 9.21 9.27 0.91
CA ALA A 9 9.97 8.41 1.81
C ALA A 9 9.41 8.43 3.24
N SER A 10 9.04 9.61 3.75
CA SER A 10 8.40 9.74 5.06
C SER A 10 7.06 9.00 5.12
N LEU A 11 6.22 9.11 4.09
CA LEU A 11 4.93 8.41 4.03
C LEU A 11 5.10 6.89 3.98
N ILE A 12 6.08 6.39 3.20
CA ILE A 12 6.38 4.96 3.12
C ILE A 12 6.80 4.41 4.49
N ILE A 13 7.60 5.16 5.25
CA ILE A 13 8.03 4.74 6.61
C ILE A 13 6.90 4.85 7.62
N LEU A 14 6.05 5.90 7.51
CA LEU A 14 4.93 6.10 8.43
C LEU A 14 3.82 5.07 8.25
N ALA A 15 3.63 4.53 7.04
CA ALA A 15 2.58 3.55 6.76
C ALA A 15 2.64 2.29 7.65
N PRO A 16 3.76 1.54 7.76
CA PRO A 16 3.82 0.37 8.63
C PRO A 16 3.73 0.74 10.12
N ILE A 17 4.23 1.92 10.52
CA ILE A 17 4.11 2.41 11.90
C ILE A 17 2.65 2.67 12.24
N PHE A 18 1.91 3.29 11.33
CA PHE A 18 0.49 3.57 11.48
C PHE A 18 -0.32 2.27 11.55
N ALA A 19 -0.07 1.33 10.64
CA ALA A 19 -0.74 0.03 10.64
C ALA A 19 -0.49 -0.74 11.95
N TRP A 20 0.74 -0.78 12.42
CA TRP A 20 1.07 -1.38 13.72
C TRP A 20 0.38 -0.69 14.90
N ALA A 21 0.35 0.64 14.90
CA ALA A 21 -0.33 1.40 15.95
C ALA A 21 -1.85 1.20 15.93
N ALA A 22 -2.45 1.05 14.74
CA ALA A 22 -3.87 0.75 14.58
C ALA A 22 -4.23 -0.61 15.19
N ASP A 23 -3.40 -1.63 14.94
CA ASP A 23 -3.59 -2.95 15.52
C ASP A 23 -3.49 -2.94 17.05
N LEU A 24 -2.55 -2.14 17.61
CA LEU A 24 -2.39 -2.01 19.06
C LEU A 24 -3.63 -1.47 19.77
N VAL A 25 -4.39 -0.60 19.10
CA VAL A 25 -5.62 0.00 19.66
C VAL A 25 -6.88 -0.78 19.26
N GLY A 26 -6.74 -1.89 18.52
CA GLY A 26 -7.87 -2.66 18.01
C GLY A 26 -8.72 -1.86 17.03
N TYR A 27 -8.11 -0.99 16.23
CA TYR A 27 -8.82 -0.24 15.20
C TYR A 27 -9.25 -1.19 14.09
N SER A 28 -10.56 -1.21 13.81
CA SER A 28 -11.14 -1.82 12.62
C SER A 28 -11.64 -0.72 11.69
N GLU A 29 -11.38 -0.85 10.39
CA GLU A 29 -11.81 0.15 9.40
C GLU A 29 -13.35 0.30 9.40
N PRO A 30 -13.90 1.53 9.33
CA PRO A 30 -15.34 1.74 9.29
C PRO A 30 -16.04 0.97 8.17
N LEU A 31 -15.35 0.79 7.04
CA LEU A 31 -15.86 0.04 5.91
C LEU A 31 -15.96 -1.46 6.23
N GLU A 32 -14.99 -2.01 6.94
CA GLU A 32 -14.98 -3.42 7.36
C GLU A 32 -16.12 -3.69 8.36
N ASN A 33 -16.29 -2.80 9.35
CA ASN A 33 -17.39 -2.91 10.32
C ASN A 33 -18.77 -2.86 9.62
N ALA A 34 -18.93 -1.96 8.65
CA ALA A 34 -20.16 -1.86 7.88
C ALA A 34 -20.40 -3.10 7.00
N ALA A 35 -19.34 -3.69 6.44
CA ALA A 35 -19.41 -4.92 5.69
C ALA A 35 -19.83 -6.10 6.58
N GLU A 36 -19.26 -6.21 7.78
CA GLU A 36 -19.64 -7.23 8.77
C GLU A 36 -21.11 -7.11 9.18
N GLU A 37 -21.57 -5.89 9.49
CA GLU A 37 -22.98 -5.63 9.83
C GLU A 37 -23.93 -5.95 8.68
N ALA A 38 -23.49 -5.72 7.44
CA ALA A 38 -24.25 -6.06 6.23
C ALA A 38 -24.17 -7.56 5.85
N GLY A 39 -23.41 -8.38 6.58
CA GLY A 39 -23.14 -9.78 6.22
C GLY A 39 -22.33 -9.94 4.93
N ALA A 40 -21.64 -8.88 4.50
CA ALA A 40 -20.85 -8.77 3.28
C ALA A 40 -19.34 -8.71 3.56
N SER A 41 -18.89 -9.26 4.69
CA SER A 41 -17.49 -9.34 5.09
C SER A 41 -16.62 -9.88 3.96
N GLU A 42 -15.40 -9.34 3.84
CA GLU A 42 -14.46 -9.79 2.82
C GLU A 42 -13.99 -11.21 3.16
N HIS A 43 -14.45 -12.20 2.39
CA HIS A 43 -13.97 -13.57 2.50
C HIS A 43 -12.79 -13.71 1.54
N GLY A 44 -11.59 -13.92 2.12
CA GLY A 44 -10.29 -14.16 1.47
C GLY A 44 -10.31 -13.98 -0.05
N GLY A 45 -9.90 -12.80 -0.52
CA GLY A 45 -10.12 -12.34 -1.87
C GLY A 45 -9.82 -13.40 -2.93
N ALA A 46 -10.76 -13.63 -3.85
CA ALA A 46 -10.60 -14.50 -5.02
C ALA A 46 -9.61 -13.92 -6.06
N TYR A 47 -8.73 -13.01 -5.64
CA TYR A 47 -7.77 -12.31 -6.47
C TYR A 47 -6.42 -13.03 -6.40
N HIS A 48 -6.00 -13.55 -7.53
CA HIS A 48 -4.69 -14.17 -7.69
C HIS A 48 -3.75 -13.20 -8.41
N GLY A 49 -2.59 -12.93 -7.81
CA GLY A 49 -1.61 -11.99 -8.35
C GLY A 49 -0.24 -12.14 -7.69
N ILE A 50 0.72 -11.32 -8.14
CA ILE A 50 2.09 -11.31 -7.57
C ILE A 50 2.07 -10.77 -6.12
N PHE A 51 1.12 -9.88 -5.81
CA PHE A 51 0.93 -9.26 -4.50
C PHE A 51 -0.57 -9.24 -4.12
N PRO A 52 -1.19 -10.38 -3.81
CA PRO A 52 -2.58 -10.42 -3.36
C PRO A 52 -2.71 -9.59 -2.08
N ASP A 53 -3.67 -8.66 -2.03
CA ASP A 53 -3.87 -7.71 -0.92
C ASP A 53 -2.59 -6.97 -0.49
N TYR A 54 -1.69 -6.70 -1.46
CA TYR A 54 -0.39 -6.09 -1.22
C TYR A 54 0.51 -6.89 -0.24
N THR A 55 0.22 -8.17 -0.06
CA THR A 55 0.97 -9.08 0.79
C THR A 55 2.09 -9.79 0.02
N LEU A 56 3.17 -10.10 0.75
CA LEU A 56 4.30 -10.87 0.26
C LEU A 56 4.36 -12.20 1.04
N PRO A 57 4.33 -13.36 0.38
CA PRO A 57 4.40 -14.65 1.06
C PRO A 57 5.67 -14.75 1.93
N GLY A 58 5.50 -15.15 3.19
CA GLY A 58 6.61 -15.31 4.13
C GLY A 58 7.13 -14.00 4.74
N ILE A 59 6.48 -12.86 4.51
CA ILE A 59 6.82 -11.55 5.08
C ILE A 59 5.65 -11.04 5.94
N ASN A 60 5.96 -10.45 7.10
CA ASN A 60 4.95 -9.84 7.98
C ASN A 60 4.12 -8.77 7.21
N PRO A 61 2.78 -8.70 7.41
CA PRO A 61 1.89 -7.74 6.76
C PRO A 61 2.40 -6.28 6.70
N TYR A 62 2.98 -5.74 7.78
CA TYR A 62 3.47 -4.36 7.80
C TYR A 62 4.62 -4.12 6.82
N LEU A 63 5.57 -5.06 6.79
CA LEU A 63 6.71 -5.00 5.87
C LEU A 63 6.26 -5.26 4.43
N SER A 64 5.32 -6.19 4.25
CA SER A 64 4.72 -6.47 2.94
C SER A 64 4.09 -5.22 2.32
N ALA A 65 3.26 -4.51 3.10
CA ALA A 65 2.63 -3.26 2.68
C ALA A 65 3.67 -2.16 2.36
N MET A 66 4.72 -2.03 3.17
CA MET A 66 5.79 -1.08 2.92
C MET A 66 6.53 -1.38 1.61
N ILE A 67 6.87 -2.66 1.35
CA ILE A 67 7.56 -3.08 0.12
C ILE A 67 6.64 -2.86 -1.09
N ALA A 68 5.37 -3.24 -1.00
CA ALA A 68 4.40 -2.99 -2.07
C ALA A 68 4.27 -1.48 -2.38
N GLY A 69 4.26 -0.64 -1.35
CA GLY A 69 4.26 0.82 -1.49
C GLY A 69 5.51 1.36 -2.20
N ILE A 70 6.70 0.85 -1.86
CA ILE A 70 7.96 1.19 -2.54
C ILE A 70 7.89 0.81 -4.02
N ILE A 71 7.48 -0.43 -4.32
CA ILE A 71 7.36 -0.94 -5.69
C ILE A 71 6.39 -0.08 -6.50
N GLY A 72 5.20 0.19 -5.96
CA GLY A 72 4.20 1.06 -6.60
C GLY A 72 4.73 2.45 -6.90
N CYS A 73 5.42 3.08 -5.94
CA CYS A 73 6.05 4.39 -6.14
C CYS A 73 7.10 4.36 -7.26
N LEU A 74 7.97 3.34 -7.29
CA LEU A 74 8.99 3.18 -8.33
C LEU A 74 8.38 2.99 -9.72
N ILE A 75 7.31 2.18 -9.82
CA ILE A 75 6.58 1.97 -11.08
C ILE A 75 6.03 3.29 -11.61
N ILE A 76 5.29 4.04 -10.78
CA ILE A 76 4.68 5.30 -11.21
C ILE A 76 5.74 6.33 -11.60
N MET A 77 6.80 6.45 -10.81
CA MET A 77 7.92 7.35 -11.13
C MET A 77 8.63 6.95 -12.43
N GLY A 78 8.84 5.66 -12.65
CA GLY A 78 9.43 5.12 -13.87
C GLY A 78 8.58 5.45 -15.09
N VAL A 79 7.28 5.14 -15.04
CA VAL A 79 6.32 5.44 -16.10
C VAL A 79 6.29 6.94 -16.40
N ALA A 80 6.17 7.79 -15.38
CA ALA A 80 6.15 9.25 -15.54
C ALA A 80 7.44 9.77 -16.21
N THR A 81 8.60 9.20 -15.87
CA THR A 81 9.89 9.58 -16.45
C THR A 81 9.98 9.17 -17.91
N ILE A 82 9.52 7.96 -18.24
CA ILE A 82 9.45 7.45 -19.62
C ILE A 82 8.54 8.33 -20.47
N LEU A 83 7.33 8.61 -20.01
CA LEU A 83 6.36 9.48 -20.71
C LEU A 83 6.92 10.89 -20.91
N LYS A 84 7.60 11.46 -19.90
CA LYS A 84 8.24 12.77 -20.03
C LYS A 84 9.29 12.76 -21.15
N LYS A 85 10.08 11.69 -21.26
CA LYS A 85 11.11 11.53 -22.29
C LYS A 85 10.49 11.47 -23.69
N PHE A 86 9.37 10.77 -23.87
CA PHE A 86 8.67 10.71 -25.16
C PHE A 86 8.02 12.04 -25.57
N LYS A 87 7.56 12.85 -24.61
CA LYS A 87 6.90 14.14 -24.90
C LYS A 87 7.88 15.28 -25.21
N HIS A 88 9.13 15.18 -24.78
CA HIS A 88 10.15 16.24 -24.93
C HIS A 88 11.39 15.77 -25.71
N GLY A 89 11.30 14.60 -26.36
CA GLY A 89 12.34 14.05 -27.23
C GLY A 89 11.98 14.17 -28.71
#